data_AF-A0A8S8YH79-F1
#
_entry.id   AF-A0A8S8YH79-F1
#
_cell.length_a   1.000
_cell.length_b   1.000
_cell.length_c   1.000
_cell.angle_alpha   90.00
_cell.angle_beta   90.00
_cell.angle_gamma   90.00
#
_symmetry.space_group_name_H-M   'P 1'
#
loop_
_entity.id
_entity.type
_entity.pdbx_description
1 polymer ?
#
loop_
_entity_poly.entity_id
_entity_poly.type
_entity_poly.pdbx_seq_one_letter_code
_entity_poly.pdbx_strand_id
1 'polypeptide(L)'
;MACSLARNMFVRPSVAEIESHVPEFTILHAPHFHADPDTDGTNSHVFVMISFEEKTVIIGGTEYAGENKKSIFSIMNHLLPERGPLPMHCSSNTTGENTAVFFGLSGTGKTTLSADPNRALVGDDEHGWSAKGYSTLKVDAMRNSSIYPKKMSQRFLQQPDCPVPF
;
A
#
# COMPACT_ATOMS: atom_id res chain seq x y z
N MET A 1 -15.55 3.57 -6.83
CA MET A 1 -14.42 3.24 -7.74
C MET A 1 -13.20 2.70 -6.98
N ALA A 2 -12.83 3.26 -5.83
CA ALA A 2 -11.66 2.83 -5.01
C ALA A 2 -11.61 1.33 -4.64
N CYS A 3 -12.74 0.71 -4.26
CA CYS A 3 -12.77 -0.73 -3.90
C CYS A 3 -12.35 -1.69 -5.02
N SER A 4 -12.57 -1.32 -6.29
CA SER A 4 -12.19 -2.19 -7.42
C SER A 4 -10.68 -2.21 -7.63
N LEU A 5 -10.00 -1.09 -7.39
CA LEU A 5 -8.55 -1.01 -7.56
C LEU A 5 -7.81 -1.74 -6.44
N ALA A 6 -8.24 -1.57 -5.18
CA ALA A 6 -7.66 -2.29 -4.05
C ALA A 6 -7.69 -3.82 -4.27
N ARG A 7 -8.81 -4.34 -4.79
CA ARG A 7 -8.96 -5.78 -5.10
C ARG A 7 -8.06 -6.32 -6.21
N ASN A 8 -7.52 -5.43 -7.04
CA ASN A 8 -6.59 -5.79 -8.13
C ASN A 8 -5.12 -5.59 -7.72
N MET A 9 -4.84 -4.69 -6.78
CA MET A 9 -3.49 -4.38 -6.33
C MET A 9 -3.02 -5.26 -5.16
N PHE A 10 -3.93 -5.76 -4.32
CA PHE A 10 -3.60 -6.56 -3.14
C PHE A 10 -3.87 -8.06 -3.35
N VAL A 11 -3.21 -8.90 -2.52
CA VAL A 11 -3.51 -10.34 -2.47
C VAL A 11 -4.96 -10.52 -2.04
N ARG A 12 -5.66 -11.45 -2.70
CA ARG A 12 -7.04 -11.75 -2.34
C ARG A 12 -7.02 -12.78 -1.22
N PRO A 13 -7.57 -12.45 -0.04
CA PRO A 13 -7.77 -13.45 1.01
C PRO A 13 -8.77 -14.50 0.54
N SER A 14 -8.60 -15.73 1.01
CA SER A 14 -9.60 -16.79 0.91
C SER A 14 -10.81 -16.47 1.79
N VAL A 15 -11.93 -17.18 1.57
CA VAL A 15 -13.17 -16.96 2.35
C VAL A 15 -12.92 -17.14 3.85
N ALA A 16 -12.16 -18.17 4.24
CA ALA A 16 -11.81 -18.41 5.64
C ALA A 16 -10.93 -17.31 6.25
N GLU A 17 -10.05 -16.70 5.45
CA GLU A 17 -9.22 -15.57 5.88
C GLU A 17 -10.03 -14.28 6.04
N ILE A 18 -11.12 -14.10 5.28
CA ILE A 18 -12.03 -12.95 5.43
C ILE A 18 -12.78 -13.03 6.78
N GLU A 19 -13.32 -14.20 7.13
CA GLU A 19 -14.13 -14.38 8.34
C GLU A 19 -13.36 -14.13 9.64
N SER A 20 -12.04 -14.30 9.61
CA SER A 20 -11.15 -14.13 10.76
C SER A 20 -10.19 -12.95 10.62
N HIS A 21 -10.44 -12.06 9.65
CA HIS A 21 -9.53 -10.97 9.34
C HIS A 21 -9.47 -9.93 10.48
N VAL A 22 -8.25 -9.62 10.92
CA VAL A 22 -7.96 -8.49 11.81
C VAL A 22 -6.94 -7.60 11.12
N PRO A 23 -7.31 -6.36 10.71
CA PRO A 23 -6.40 -5.48 9.99
C PRO A 23 -5.25 -5.02 10.90
N GLU A 24 -4.01 -5.05 10.38
CA GLU A 24 -2.87 -4.39 11.03
C GLU A 24 -2.77 -2.92 10.65
N PHE A 25 -3.31 -2.53 9.49
CA PHE A 25 -3.54 -1.13 9.11
C PHE A 25 -4.89 -0.98 8.41
N THR A 26 -5.57 0.13 8.66
CA THR A 26 -6.83 0.49 7.99
C THR A 26 -6.62 1.70 7.08
N ILE A 27 -7.05 1.63 5.82
CA ILE A 27 -7.09 2.79 4.93
C ILE A 27 -8.50 3.35 4.86
N LEU A 28 -8.65 4.62 5.18
CA LEU A 28 -9.87 5.39 4.98
C LEU A 28 -9.67 6.34 3.80
N HIS A 29 -10.34 6.05 2.67
CA HIS A 29 -10.23 6.85 1.46
C HIS A 29 -11.54 7.58 1.17
N ALA A 30 -11.56 8.89 1.38
CA ALA A 30 -12.67 9.78 0.98
C ALA A 30 -12.20 10.76 -0.09
N PRO A 31 -12.22 10.36 -1.38
CA PRO A 31 -11.66 11.17 -2.46
C PRO A 31 -12.30 12.55 -2.61
N HIS A 32 -13.58 12.68 -2.24
CA HIS A 32 -14.35 13.92 -2.33
C HIS A 32 -14.31 14.77 -1.05
N PHE A 33 -13.63 14.31 0.00
CA PHE A 33 -13.38 15.11 1.18
C PHE A 33 -12.18 16.02 0.92
N HIS A 34 -12.39 17.34 0.93
CA HIS A 34 -11.33 18.33 0.75
C HIS A 34 -10.90 18.87 2.10
N ALA A 35 -9.61 18.79 2.42
CA ALA A 35 -9.05 19.45 3.60
C ALA A 35 -9.06 20.97 3.41
N ASP A 36 -9.13 21.69 4.53
CA ASP A 36 -8.94 23.13 4.59
C ASP A 36 -7.53 23.43 5.13
N PRO A 37 -6.59 23.91 4.30
CA PRO A 37 -5.20 24.17 4.71
C PRO A 37 -5.05 25.04 5.96
N ASP A 38 -5.92 26.04 6.11
CA ASP A 38 -5.81 27.02 7.20
C ASP A 38 -6.23 26.42 8.54
N THR A 39 -7.16 25.46 8.54
CA THR A 39 -7.70 24.85 9.77
C THR A 39 -7.15 23.46 10.05
N ASP A 40 -6.87 22.67 9.02
CA ASP A 40 -6.38 21.29 9.11
C ASP A 40 -4.84 21.21 9.08
N GLY A 41 -4.14 22.31 8.74
CA GLY A 41 -2.68 22.37 8.70
C GLY A 41 -2.06 21.59 7.54
N THR A 42 -2.84 21.29 6.50
CA THR A 42 -2.36 20.64 5.27
C THR A 42 -1.73 21.67 4.33
N ASN A 43 -0.93 21.21 3.37
CA ASN A 43 -0.34 22.10 2.36
C ASN A 43 -1.32 22.47 1.23
N SER A 44 -2.43 21.74 1.13
CA SER A 44 -3.44 21.83 0.08
C SER A 44 -4.72 21.11 0.53
N HIS A 45 -5.74 21.12 -0.32
CA HIS A 45 -6.97 20.36 -0.09
C HIS A 45 -6.79 18.83 -0.22
N VAL A 46 -5.66 18.37 -0.79
CA VAL A 46 -5.30 16.96 -0.92
C VAL A 46 -4.45 16.56 0.28
N PHE A 47 -4.71 15.39 0.84
CA PHE A 47 -3.92 14.85 1.94
C PHE A 47 -3.81 13.33 1.85
N VAL A 48 -2.63 12.84 2.24
CA VAL A 48 -2.31 11.43 2.47
C VAL A 48 -1.53 11.41 3.77
N MET A 49 -2.13 10.87 4.84
CA MET A 49 -1.51 10.83 6.17
C MET A 49 -1.48 9.40 6.70
N ILE A 50 -0.35 9.03 7.30
CA ILE A 50 -0.11 7.71 7.89
C ILE A 50 0.12 7.90 9.39
N SER A 51 -0.70 7.28 10.23
CA SER A 51 -0.44 7.14 11.66
C SER A 51 0.00 5.72 11.97
N PHE A 52 1.24 5.56 12.45
CA PHE A 52 1.77 4.26 12.88
C PHE A 52 1.27 3.85 14.26
N GLU A 53 1.09 4.81 15.18
CA GLU A 53 0.53 4.57 16.51
C GLU A 53 -0.89 3.99 16.41
N GLU A 54 -1.67 4.57 15.51
CA GLU A 54 -3.09 4.31 15.38
C GLU A 54 -3.42 3.45 14.16
N LYS A 55 -2.37 2.96 13.48
CA LYS A 55 -2.46 2.01 12.38
C LYS A 55 -3.47 2.36 11.32
N THR A 56 -3.54 3.65 10.98
CA THR A 56 -4.56 4.19 10.10
C THR A 56 -3.92 5.06 9.04
N VAL A 57 -4.35 4.91 7.79
CA VAL A 57 -4.06 5.82 6.69
C VAL A 57 -5.34 6.57 6.35
N ILE A 58 -5.26 7.89 6.22
CA ILE A 58 -6.37 8.71 5.74
C ILE A 58 -5.98 9.40 4.45
N ILE A 59 -6.84 9.30 3.43
CA ILE A 59 -6.60 9.82 2.10
C ILE A 59 -7.84 10.62 1.68
N GLY A 60 -7.65 11.85 1.22
CA GLY A 60 -8.73 12.67 0.69
C GLY A 60 -8.26 13.78 -0.25
N GLY A 61 -9.22 14.38 -0.93
CA GLY A 61 -9.03 15.38 -1.97
C GLY A 61 -8.49 14.81 -3.28
N THR A 62 -8.37 13.49 -3.41
CA THR A 62 -7.78 12.83 -4.57
C THR A 62 -8.49 11.52 -4.92
N GLU A 63 -8.80 11.37 -6.21
CA GLU A 63 -9.28 10.13 -6.82
C GLU A 63 -8.13 9.25 -7.33
N TYR A 64 -6.88 9.72 -7.25
CA TYR A 64 -5.73 8.97 -7.72
C TYR A 64 -5.50 7.73 -6.85
N ALA A 65 -5.89 6.58 -7.38
CA ALA A 65 -5.90 5.35 -6.61
C ALA A 65 -4.49 4.78 -6.34
N GLY A 66 -3.44 5.33 -6.97
CA GLY A 66 -2.04 5.03 -6.67
C GLY A 66 -1.62 5.42 -5.24
N GLU A 67 -2.31 6.38 -4.61
CA GLU A 67 -2.04 6.77 -3.22
C GLU A 67 -2.24 5.61 -2.24
N ASN A 68 -3.25 4.77 -2.47
CA ASN A 68 -3.48 3.57 -1.64
C ASN A 68 -2.28 2.62 -1.69
N LYS A 69 -1.76 2.35 -2.90
CA LYS A 69 -0.61 1.45 -3.11
C LYS A 69 0.65 2.02 -2.45
N LYS A 70 0.97 3.29 -2.73
CA LYS A 70 2.20 3.91 -2.22
C LYS A 70 2.16 4.16 -0.73
N SER A 71 0.99 4.39 -0.13
CA SER A 71 0.84 4.48 1.34
C SER A 71 1.23 3.16 2.00
N ILE A 72 0.70 2.03 1.51
CA ILE A 72 1.04 0.73 2.06
C ILE A 72 2.50 0.36 1.80
N PHE A 73 3.03 0.65 0.61
CA PHE A 73 4.45 0.46 0.35
C PHE A 73 5.34 1.26 1.31
N SER A 74 4.94 2.50 1.65
CA SER A 74 5.64 3.32 2.63
C SER A 74 5.61 2.71 4.04
N ILE A 75 4.47 2.15 4.46
CA ILE A 75 4.36 1.43 5.73
C ILE A 75 5.26 0.18 5.72
N MET A 76 5.24 -0.61 4.63
CA MET A 76 6.11 -1.78 4.50
C MET A 76 7.59 -1.41 4.54
N ASN A 77 7.97 -0.28 3.92
CA ASN A 77 9.34 0.25 3.99
C ASN A 77 9.79 0.56 5.42
N HIS A 78 8.85 0.93 6.31
CA HIS A 78 9.14 1.18 7.71
C HIS A 78 9.20 -0.12 8.54
N LEU A 79 8.21 -1.01 8.38
CA LEU A 79 8.06 -2.19 9.25
C LEU A 79 8.95 -3.37 8.88
N LEU A 80 9.19 -3.60 7.58
CA LEU A 80 9.88 -4.81 7.12
C LEU A 80 11.37 -4.88 7.49
N PRO A 81 12.15 -3.79 7.45
CA PRO A 81 13.56 -3.84 7.83
C PRO A 81 13.78 -4.40 9.24
N GLU A 82 12.92 -4.07 10.19
CA GLU A 82 12.98 -4.58 11.57
C GLU A 82 12.58 -6.06 11.66
N ARG A 83 11.75 -6.54 10.72
CA ARG A 83 11.29 -7.94 10.65
C ARG A 83 12.23 -8.83 9.83
N GLY A 84 13.26 -8.26 9.21
CA GLY A 84 14.31 -8.95 8.45
C GLY A 84 14.24 -8.82 6.92
N PRO A 85 13.07 -8.76 6.25
CA PRO A 85 13.03 -8.48 4.82
C PRO A 85 13.47 -7.04 4.48
N LEU A 86 14.31 -6.90 3.47
CA LEU A 86 14.64 -5.62 2.84
C LEU A 86 13.58 -5.30 1.78
N PRO A 87 12.72 -4.28 1.97
CA PRO A 87 11.79 -3.83 0.94
C PRO A 87 12.50 -2.99 -0.12
N MET A 88 12.10 -3.17 -1.37
CA MET A 88 12.76 -2.60 -2.54
C MET A 88 11.73 -2.12 -3.56
N HIS A 89 11.97 -0.92 -4.11
CA HIS A 89 11.20 -0.36 -5.22
C HIS A 89 11.91 -0.66 -6.53
N CYS A 90 11.61 -1.82 -7.12
CA CYS A 90 12.30 -2.37 -8.27
C CYS A 90 11.36 -3.25 -9.10
N SER A 91 11.71 -3.48 -10.37
CA SER A 91 11.16 -4.60 -11.12
C SER A 91 12.09 -5.80 -11.05
N SER A 92 11.59 -7.01 -11.32
CA SER A 92 12.40 -8.22 -11.32
C SER A 92 11.84 -9.31 -12.22
N ASN A 93 12.73 -10.10 -12.79
CA ASN A 93 12.42 -11.29 -13.56
C ASN A 93 13.37 -12.46 -13.21
N THR A 94 13.00 -13.67 -13.58
CA THR A 94 13.75 -14.89 -13.22
C THR A 94 13.79 -15.91 -14.37
N THR A 95 14.85 -16.71 -14.41
CA THR A 95 14.93 -17.93 -15.22
C THR A 95 14.52 -19.19 -14.44
N GLY A 96 14.07 -19.03 -13.18
CA GLY A 96 13.88 -20.12 -12.21
C GLY A 96 15.14 -20.39 -11.38
N GLU A 97 16.33 -20.22 -11.97
CA GLU A 97 17.63 -20.36 -11.28
C GLU A 97 18.23 -19.01 -10.88
N ASN A 98 18.13 -18.00 -11.77
CA ASN A 98 18.77 -16.69 -11.58
C ASN A 98 17.74 -15.56 -11.62
N THR A 99 17.71 -14.74 -10.57
CA THR A 99 16.84 -13.56 -10.46
C THR A 99 17.62 -12.29 -10.76
N ALA A 100 17.07 -11.43 -11.61
CA ALA A 100 17.61 -10.10 -11.91
C ALA A 100 16.68 -9.02 -11.36
N VAL A 101 17.28 -8.00 -10.74
CA VAL A 101 16.57 -6.90 -10.08
C VAL A 101 16.94 -5.58 -10.75
N PHE A 102 15.95 -4.76 -11.05
CA PHE A 102 16.12 -3.50 -11.79
C PHE A 102 15.63 -2.32 -10.93
N PHE A 103 16.57 -1.53 -10.43
CA PHE A 103 16.28 -0.27 -9.74
C PHE A 103 16.20 0.90 -10.73
N GLY A 104 15.39 1.89 -10.38
CA GLY A 104 15.21 3.09 -11.20
C GLY A 104 13.98 3.89 -10.80
N LEU A 105 13.93 5.16 -11.17
CA LEU A 105 12.77 6.02 -10.91
C LEU A 105 11.61 5.68 -11.87
N SER A 106 10.44 6.26 -11.64
CA SER A 106 9.32 6.11 -12.57
C SER A 106 9.71 6.64 -13.95
N GLY A 107 9.40 5.91 -15.01
CA GLY A 107 9.75 6.28 -16.39
C GLY A 107 11.18 5.95 -16.84
N THR A 108 12.03 5.33 -16.00
CA THR A 108 13.42 4.99 -16.38
C THR A 108 13.59 3.60 -17.02
N GLY A 109 12.51 3.02 -17.57
CA GLY A 109 12.58 1.76 -18.33
C GLY A 109 12.58 0.47 -17.50
N LYS A 110 12.43 0.51 -16.17
CA LYS A 110 12.35 -0.69 -15.29
C LYS A 110 11.38 -1.75 -15.83
N THR A 111 10.14 -1.35 -16.10
CA THR A 111 9.07 -2.25 -16.56
C THR A 111 9.40 -2.85 -17.92
N THR A 112 9.91 -2.01 -18.83
CA THR A 112 10.32 -2.43 -20.18
C THR A 112 11.45 -3.46 -20.12
N LEU A 113 12.47 -3.24 -19.31
CA LEU A 113 13.61 -4.15 -19.17
C LEU A 113 13.25 -5.45 -18.43
N SER A 114 12.29 -5.40 -17.50
CA SER A 114 11.84 -6.62 -16.81
C SER A 114 10.97 -7.54 -17.67
N ALA A 115 10.32 -7.01 -18.71
CA ALA A 115 9.47 -7.75 -19.64
C ALA A 115 10.29 -8.42 -20.77
N ASP A 116 11.21 -9.30 -20.37
CA ASP A 116 12.02 -10.12 -21.28
C ASP A 116 11.28 -11.42 -21.63
N PRO A 117 11.08 -11.78 -22.92
CA PRO A 117 10.37 -13.00 -23.31
C PRO A 117 11.04 -14.30 -22.82
N ASN A 118 12.33 -14.28 -22.50
CA ASN A 118 13.08 -15.43 -22.03
C ASN A 118 13.09 -15.56 -20.50
N ARG A 119 12.45 -14.64 -19.77
CA ARG A 119 12.44 -14.61 -18.30
C ARG A 119 11.03 -14.42 -17.77
N ALA A 120 10.65 -15.18 -16.77
CA ALA A 120 9.37 -15.01 -16.10
C ALA A 120 9.39 -13.73 -15.25
N LEU A 121 8.38 -12.88 -15.42
CA LEU A 121 8.20 -11.68 -14.60
C LEU A 121 7.86 -12.09 -13.16
N VAL A 122 8.65 -11.61 -12.19
CA VAL A 122 8.39 -11.81 -10.76
C VAL A 122 7.48 -10.69 -10.25
N GLY A 123 7.78 -9.45 -10.62
CA GLY A 123 6.95 -8.27 -10.35
C GLY A 123 7.58 -7.02 -10.97
N ASP A 124 6.83 -5.93 -11.06
CA ASP A 124 7.21 -4.72 -11.81
C ASP A 124 7.54 -3.50 -10.94
N ASP A 125 7.24 -3.52 -9.63
CA ASP A 125 7.35 -2.31 -8.79
C ASP A 125 7.86 -2.56 -7.36
N GLU A 126 7.41 -3.61 -6.66
CA GLU A 126 7.63 -3.75 -5.21
C GLU A 126 8.05 -5.18 -4.83
N HIS A 127 9.23 -5.34 -4.22
CA HIS A 127 9.82 -6.64 -3.84
C HIS A 127 10.47 -6.62 -2.47
N GLY A 128 10.64 -7.80 -1.90
CA GLY A 128 11.25 -8.05 -0.60
C GLY A 128 12.39 -9.04 -0.74
N TRP A 129 13.52 -8.76 -0.09
CA TRP A 129 14.64 -9.69 -0.03
C TRP A 129 14.85 -10.12 1.42
N SER A 130 14.74 -11.42 1.68
CA SER A 130 14.99 -11.99 3.00
C SER A 130 15.96 -13.18 2.93
N ALA A 131 16.32 -13.75 4.09
CA ALA A 131 17.09 -15.00 4.17
C ALA A 131 16.39 -16.19 3.49
N LYS A 132 15.07 -16.13 3.29
CA LYS A 132 14.29 -17.16 2.57
C LYS A 132 14.33 -16.97 1.05
N GLY A 133 14.94 -15.89 0.57
CA GLY A 133 15.04 -15.54 -0.84
C GLY A 133 14.26 -14.27 -1.20
N TYR A 134 14.15 -14.06 -2.51
CA TYR A 134 13.54 -12.92 -3.15
C TYR A 134 12.06 -13.18 -3.43
N SER A 135 11.17 -12.23 -3.11
CA SER A 135 9.74 -12.34 -3.38
C SER A 135 9.14 -10.99 -3.78
N THR A 136 8.02 -11.03 -4.50
CA THR A 136 7.19 -9.84 -4.72
C THR A 136 6.51 -9.45 -3.42
N LEU A 137 6.64 -8.19 -3.03
CA LEU A 137 5.82 -7.65 -1.96
C LEU A 137 4.45 -7.37 -2.56
N LYS A 138 3.61 -8.40 -2.55
CA LYS A 138 2.18 -8.15 -2.45
C LYS A 138 1.90 -7.97 -0.96
N VAL A 139 1.05 -7.00 -0.62
CA VAL A 139 0.75 -6.64 0.77
C VAL A 139 0.06 -7.81 1.46
N ASP A 140 0.87 -8.73 1.98
CA ASP A 140 0.50 -9.87 2.82
C ASP A 140 1.33 -9.84 4.13
N ALA A 141 2.16 -8.80 4.29
CA ALA A 141 3.09 -8.62 5.40
C ALA A 141 2.47 -7.99 6.65
N MET A 142 1.17 -7.68 6.61
CA MET A 142 0.47 -6.98 7.68
C MET A 142 -0.53 -7.92 8.37
N ARG A 143 -0.03 -8.71 9.34
CA ARG A 143 -0.82 -9.59 10.22
C ARG A 143 -0.67 -9.15 11.68
N ASN A 144 -1.84 -8.92 12.30
CA ASN A 144 -2.11 -8.64 13.71
C ASN A 144 -1.67 -7.28 14.27
N SER A 145 -2.64 -6.38 14.52
CA SER A 145 -3.09 -5.95 15.87
C SER A 145 -3.88 -4.62 15.81
N SER A 146 -4.95 -4.54 16.62
CA SER A 146 -6.02 -3.52 16.64
C SER A 146 -5.66 -2.09 17.11
N ILE A 147 -6.62 -1.17 16.83
CA ILE A 147 -7.10 0.07 17.55
C ILE A 147 -6.91 1.41 16.76
N TYR A 148 -7.93 2.29 16.85
CA TYR A 148 -8.25 3.52 16.07
C TYR A 148 -7.99 4.88 16.80
N PRO A 149 -7.68 6.01 16.10
CA PRO A 149 -7.62 7.37 16.65
C PRO A 149 -8.87 8.22 16.48
N LYS A 150 -9.00 9.27 17.31
CA LYS A 150 -10.25 9.98 17.63
C LYS A 150 -10.40 11.48 17.28
N LYS A 151 -9.59 12.14 16.43
CA LYS A 151 -9.79 13.61 16.19
C LYS A 151 -10.02 14.06 14.75
N MET A 152 -9.24 13.63 13.76
CA MET A 152 -9.57 13.88 12.34
C MET A 152 -10.64 12.89 11.82
N SER A 153 -10.66 11.70 12.43
CA SER A 153 -11.70 10.68 12.23
C SER A 153 -13.10 11.20 12.56
N GLN A 154 -13.27 12.13 13.52
CA GLN A 154 -14.61 12.60 13.88
C GLN A 154 -15.27 13.43 12.77
N ARG A 155 -14.52 14.26 12.03
CA ARG A 155 -15.05 15.05 10.90
C ARG A 155 -15.23 14.17 9.65
N PHE A 156 -14.32 13.21 9.45
CA PHE A 156 -14.36 12.24 8.36
C PHE A 156 -15.51 11.22 8.50
N LEU A 157 -15.73 10.68 9.70
CA LEU A 157 -16.78 9.70 10.02
C LEU A 157 -18.19 10.32 10.10
N GLN A 158 -18.30 11.64 10.13
CA GLN A 158 -19.58 12.37 10.15
C GLN A 158 -20.15 12.64 8.75
N GLN A 159 -19.47 12.20 7.68
CA GLN A 159 -19.93 12.42 6.31
C GLN A 159 -20.89 11.32 5.83
N PRO A 160 -21.96 11.67 5.07
CA PRO A 160 -22.98 10.73 4.60
C PRO A 160 -22.44 9.65 3.66
N ASP A 161 -21.29 9.89 3.01
CA ASP A 161 -20.67 8.98 2.04
C ASP A 161 -19.42 8.26 2.59
N CYS A 162 -19.18 8.31 3.91
CA CYS A 162 -18.04 7.65 4.53
C CYS A 162 -18.17 6.12 4.39
N PRO A 163 -17.25 5.43 3.67
CA PRO A 163 -17.29 3.98 3.60
C PRO A 163 -17.03 3.42 5.01
N VAL A 164 -17.92 2.54 5.47
CA VAL A 164 -17.69 1.74 6.67
C VAL A 164 -16.39 0.94 6.49
N PRO A 165 -15.49 0.93 7.49
CA PRO A 165 -14.27 0.15 7.41
C PRO A 165 -14.61 -1.34 7.28
N PHE A 166 -13.91 -2.04 6.38
CA PHE A 166 -13.85 -3.50 6.37
C PHE A 166 -12.87 -3.97 7.44
#